data_AF-A0A8H4L594-F1
#
_entry.id   AF-A0A8H4L594-F1
#
_cell.length_a   1.000
_cell.length_b   1.000
_cell.length_c   1.000
_cell.angle_alpha   90.00
_cell.angle_beta   90.00
_cell.angle_gamma   90.00
#
_symmetry.space_group_name_H-M   'P 1'
#
loop_
_entity.id
_entity.type
_entity.pdbx_description
1 polymer ?
#
loop_
_entity_poly.entity_id
_entity_poly.type
_entity_poly.pdbx_seq_one_letter_code
_entity_poly.pdbx_strand_id
1 'polypeptide(L)'
;MSGKVPSLGPGQGSYGQFQLPVSQTPDRQPRDPRQETFAKLDKCIPKDEDQWQESRRRRNFETPEDIYRTVSALVEDRLLPLDLRRLVYIAVCCVEHRKNEAEAYRNYRARVDNQDPGELTIRNYMSLVRGVIALTDDLYLTLRHRAFEAVLLVAPLGLASLGYYRQLPDRFKSCFPRIKIIPEEQASLPLYLPFIVTCRHPEYKYNDVCEALDTSVLDNGEFVKFVSVLESKKPIPHILPAPPGSQLPVSTKRKVYDPIRDEWLDEEVDMAEHFNTEELYAIPDRITGYKVFDIPETIQQKAAIAAKEQDGCVPQEISGVISFRFDWSTHHDVVCSQVLGAIVGFGFLSPGGMHLSRSSVRHDSGPITVHPNWLKIVVPLGVTTELAMVSLHGEGFQDNVVWDSKSGFLLGAGTTLLPSRTIHYISVSISTA
;
A
#
# COMPACT_ATOMS: atom_id res chain seq x y z
N MET A 1 -79.45 10.64 -10.02
CA MET A 1 -78.32 11.39 -9.42
C MET A 1 -78.08 10.75 -8.05
N SER A 2 -76.95 10.22 -7.62
CA SER A 2 -75.57 10.15 -8.11
C SER A 2 -75.00 8.75 -7.76
N GLY A 3 -73.99 8.30 -8.51
CA GLY A 3 -73.68 6.88 -8.78
C GLY A 3 -72.91 6.06 -7.72
N LYS A 4 -73.05 4.73 -7.93
CA LYS A 4 -72.53 3.53 -7.24
C LYS A 4 -71.00 3.40 -7.13
N VAL A 5 -70.56 2.64 -6.13
CA VAL A 5 -69.54 1.57 -6.29
C VAL A 5 -69.94 0.36 -5.41
N PRO A 6 -70.09 -0.87 -5.94
CA PRO A 6 -70.32 -2.05 -5.12
C PRO A 6 -69.05 -2.90 -4.90
N SER A 7 -68.98 -3.44 -3.69
CA SER A 7 -68.11 -4.50 -3.21
C SER A 7 -68.33 -5.82 -3.98
N LEU A 8 -67.30 -6.68 -4.01
CA LEU A 8 -67.42 -8.14 -4.07
C LEU A 8 -66.05 -8.79 -3.83
N GLY A 9 -65.94 -9.55 -2.74
CA GLY A 9 -65.08 -10.73 -2.66
C GLY A 9 -65.86 -11.98 -3.10
N PRO A 10 -65.39 -13.19 -2.76
CA PRO A 10 -64.33 -13.90 -3.48
C PRO A 10 -64.85 -15.19 -4.13
N GLY A 11 -64.24 -15.60 -5.24
CA GLY A 11 -64.53 -16.87 -5.92
C GLY A 11 -63.32 -17.32 -6.76
N GLN A 12 -62.99 -18.59 -6.62
CA GLN A 12 -61.76 -19.28 -7.05
C GLN A 12 -61.51 -19.29 -8.58
N GLY A 13 -60.23 -19.41 -8.97
CA GLY A 13 -59.83 -19.67 -10.36
C GLY A 13 -58.34 -19.95 -10.56
N SER A 14 -57.99 -21.23 -10.44
CA SER A 14 -56.89 -22.01 -11.03
C SER A 14 -55.62 -21.32 -11.58
N TYR A 15 -54.48 -21.84 -11.10
CA TYR A 15 -53.12 -21.61 -11.57
C TYR A 15 -52.94 -21.86 -13.07
N GLY A 16 -52.43 -20.85 -13.77
CA GLY A 16 -51.82 -20.95 -15.09
C GLY A 16 -50.54 -20.11 -15.10
N GLN A 17 -49.39 -20.78 -15.13
CA GLN A 17 -48.06 -20.18 -15.22
C GLN A 17 -47.94 -19.30 -16.47
N PHE A 18 -47.80 -17.98 -16.29
CA PHE A 18 -47.13 -17.13 -17.25
C PHE A 18 -45.69 -16.93 -16.76
N GLN A 19 -44.77 -17.74 -17.27
CA GLN A 19 -43.33 -17.47 -17.18
C GLN A 19 -43.02 -16.34 -18.16
N LEU A 20 -42.83 -15.14 -17.63
CA LEU A 20 -42.07 -14.10 -18.31
C LEU A 20 -40.58 -14.48 -18.21
N PRO A 21 -39.80 -14.46 -19.30
CA PRO A 21 -38.38 -14.74 -19.22
C PRO A 21 -37.71 -13.58 -18.46
N VAL A 22 -37.39 -13.84 -17.19
CA VAL A 22 -36.40 -13.05 -16.45
C VAL A 22 -35.07 -13.30 -17.13
N SER A 23 -34.62 -12.33 -17.91
CA SER A 23 -33.24 -12.27 -18.41
C SER A 23 -32.31 -12.42 -17.22
N GLN A 24 -31.68 -13.60 -17.11
CA GLN A 24 -30.61 -13.86 -16.16
C GLN A 24 -29.44 -12.94 -16.53
N THR A 25 -29.29 -11.82 -15.84
CA THR A 25 -27.98 -11.20 -15.72
C THR A 25 -27.12 -12.16 -14.89
N PRO A 26 -26.02 -12.70 -15.43
CA PRO A 26 -25.20 -13.64 -14.69
C PRO A 26 -24.61 -12.96 -13.45
N ASP A 27 -24.69 -13.67 -12.33
CA ASP A 27 -24.02 -13.38 -11.07
C ASP A 27 -22.60 -12.84 -11.30
N ARG A 28 -22.41 -11.54 -11.13
CA ARG A 28 -21.07 -10.96 -11.03
C ARG A 28 -20.59 -11.17 -9.61
N GLN A 29 -19.80 -12.23 -9.41
CA GLN A 29 -18.94 -12.34 -8.23
C GLN A 29 -18.14 -11.03 -8.06
N PRO A 30 -17.92 -10.54 -6.82
CA PRO A 30 -17.02 -9.41 -6.56
C PRO A 30 -15.63 -9.77 -7.09
N ARG A 31 -15.16 -9.05 -8.11
CA ARG A 31 -13.81 -9.24 -8.66
C ARG A 31 -12.80 -8.54 -7.76
N ASP A 32 -11.70 -9.22 -7.44
CA ASP A 32 -10.60 -8.66 -6.65
C ASP A 32 -10.02 -7.42 -7.38
N PRO A 33 -10.09 -6.21 -6.80
CA PRO A 33 -9.57 -4.98 -7.40
C PRO A 33 -8.08 -5.04 -7.79
N ARG A 34 -7.30 -5.87 -7.08
CA ARG A 34 -5.88 -6.12 -7.39
C ARG A 34 -5.74 -6.82 -8.72
N GLN A 35 -6.52 -7.87 -8.92
CA GLN A 35 -6.49 -8.65 -10.17
C GLN A 35 -6.96 -7.79 -11.35
N GLU A 36 -7.96 -6.95 -11.16
CA GLU A 36 -8.40 -6.01 -12.19
C GLU A 36 -7.32 -4.99 -12.53
N THR A 37 -6.57 -4.50 -11.54
CA THR A 37 -5.47 -3.56 -11.76
C THR A 37 -4.36 -4.19 -12.58
N PHE A 38 -3.92 -5.41 -12.22
CA PHE A 38 -2.92 -6.12 -13.01
C PHE A 38 -3.42 -6.52 -14.40
N ALA A 39 -4.71 -6.85 -14.54
CA ALA A 39 -5.30 -7.11 -15.87
C ALA A 39 -5.34 -5.85 -16.73
N LYS A 40 -5.63 -4.67 -16.14
CA LYS A 40 -5.55 -3.37 -16.84
C LYS A 40 -4.12 -3.04 -17.22
N LEU A 41 -3.16 -3.22 -16.30
CA LEU A 41 -1.74 -3.03 -16.59
C LEU A 41 -1.31 -3.92 -17.76
N ASP A 42 -1.55 -5.22 -17.66
CA ASP A 42 -1.16 -6.20 -18.67
C ASP A 42 -1.75 -5.91 -20.06
N LYS A 43 -3.01 -5.43 -20.09
CA LYS A 43 -3.68 -5.01 -21.32
C LYS A 43 -3.11 -3.71 -21.91
N CYS A 44 -2.61 -2.81 -21.08
CA CYS A 44 -2.08 -1.52 -21.53
C CYS A 44 -0.63 -1.64 -22.01
N ILE A 45 0.19 -2.49 -21.39
CA ILE A 45 1.62 -2.60 -21.73
C ILE A 45 1.80 -3.21 -23.13
N PRO A 46 2.51 -2.54 -24.05
CA PRO A 46 2.74 -3.06 -25.39
C PRO A 46 3.56 -4.34 -25.37
N LYS A 47 3.12 -5.35 -26.12
CA LYS A 47 3.74 -6.69 -26.12
C LYS A 47 4.72 -6.94 -27.26
N ASP A 48 4.58 -6.20 -28.35
CA ASP A 48 5.39 -6.29 -29.56
C ASP A 48 5.69 -4.89 -30.11
N GLU A 49 6.52 -4.82 -31.15
CA GLU A 49 6.97 -3.55 -31.72
C GLU A 49 5.82 -2.75 -32.36
N ASP A 50 4.88 -3.42 -33.02
CA ASP A 50 3.74 -2.75 -33.65
C ASP A 50 2.85 -2.09 -32.60
N GLN A 51 2.63 -2.76 -31.47
CA GLN A 51 1.92 -2.19 -30.32
C GLN A 51 2.69 -1.03 -29.68
N TRP A 52 4.02 -1.07 -29.67
CA TRP A 52 4.85 0.04 -29.17
C TRP A 52 4.68 1.30 -30.04
N GLN A 53 4.78 1.15 -31.35
CA GLN A 53 4.58 2.24 -32.30
C GLN A 53 3.15 2.80 -32.23
N GLU A 54 2.15 1.92 -32.12
CA GLU A 54 0.76 2.34 -31.95
C GLU A 54 0.51 3.08 -30.63
N SER A 55 1.14 2.63 -29.54
CA SER A 55 1.07 3.31 -28.24
C SER A 55 1.68 4.71 -28.33
N ARG A 56 2.85 4.85 -28.96
CA ARG A 56 3.53 6.13 -29.18
C ARG A 56 2.68 7.08 -30.02
N ARG A 57 2.04 6.61 -31.09
CA ARG A 57 1.09 7.39 -31.89
C ARG A 57 -0.07 7.93 -31.05
N ARG A 58 -0.73 7.06 -30.27
CA ARG A 58 -1.87 7.44 -29.44
C ARG A 58 -1.52 8.43 -28.34
N ARG A 59 -0.28 8.38 -27.85
CA ARG A 59 0.21 9.19 -26.73
C ARG A 59 0.97 10.44 -27.19
N ASN A 60 1.05 10.71 -28.50
CA ASN A 60 1.87 11.77 -29.10
C ASN A 60 3.33 11.71 -28.61
N PHE A 61 3.98 10.57 -28.86
CA PHE A 61 5.38 10.32 -28.51
C PHE A 61 6.12 9.57 -29.65
N GLU A 62 5.67 9.73 -30.89
CA GLU A 62 6.23 9.06 -32.07
C GLU A 62 7.36 9.88 -32.71
N THR A 63 7.15 11.18 -32.93
CA THR A 63 8.09 12.06 -33.66
C THR A 63 8.98 12.88 -32.71
N PRO A 64 10.14 13.40 -33.17
CA PRO A 64 10.99 14.30 -32.39
C PRO A 64 10.24 15.48 -31.77
N GLU A 65 9.35 16.11 -32.54
CA GLU A 65 8.56 17.25 -32.11
C GLU A 65 7.55 16.86 -31.02
N ASP A 66 6.95 15.68 -31.15
CA ASP A 66 6.01 15.13 -30.17
C ASP A 66 6.71 14.76 -28.86
N ILE A 67 7.89 14.13 -28.94
CA ILE A 67 8.73 13.81 -27.79
C ILE A 67 9.08 15.10 -27.05
N TYR A 68 9.59 16.11 -27.76
CA TYR A 68 9.92 17.41 -27.17
C TYR A 68 8.70 18.06 -26.53
N ARG A 69 7.54 18.06 -27.20
CA ARG A 69 6.30 18.66 -26.67
C ARG A 69 5.86 17.97 -25.38
N THR A 70 5.88 16.65 -25.34
CA THR A 70 5.49 15.86 -24.18
C THR A 70 6.43 16.10 -23.00
N VAL A 71 7.75 16.09 -23.23
CA VAL A 71 8.76 16.31 -22.19
C VAL A 71 8.75 17.77 -21.72
N SER A 72 8.63 18.76 -22.61
CA SER A 72 8.47 20.18 -22.25
C SER A 72 7.20 20.41 -21.43
N ALA A 73 6.07 19.79 -21.79
CA ALA A 73 4.85 19.87 -20.98
C ALA A 73 5.05 19.28 -19.58
N LEU A 74 5.85 18.21 -19.47
CA LEU A 74 6.25 17.64 -18.18
C LEU A 74 7.17 18.55 -17.41
N VAL A 75 8.16 19.19 -18.03
CA VAL A 75 9.11 20.07 -17.33
C VAL A 75 8.48 21.41 -16.93
N GLU A 76 7.56 21.95 -17.72
CA GLU A 76 6.97 23.27 -17.51
C GLU A 76 5.63 23.24 -16.75
N ASP A 77 5.28 22.10 -16.18
CA ASP A 77 4.02 21.87 -15.44
C ASP A 77 2.75 22.31 -16.18
N ARG A 78 2.71 22.05 -17.48
CA ARG A 78 1.56 22.36 -18.34
C ARG A 78 0.43 21.34 -18.14
N LEU A 79 -0.59 21.33 -19.01
CA LEU A 79 -1.76 20.44 -18.92
C LEU A 79 -1.39 18.94 -19.01
N LEU A 80 -0.95 18.38 -17.88
CA LEU A 80 -0.67 16.96 -17.69
C LEU A 80 -1.92 16.19 -17.26
N PRO A 81 -2.00 14.87 -17.57
CA PRO A 81 -2.96 13.98 -16.95
C PRO A 81 -2.88 14.05 -15.42
N LEU A 82 -4.02 14.01 -14.74
CA LEU A 82 -4.13 14.22 -13.29
C LEU A 82 -3.19 13.30 -12.48
N ASP A 83 -3.18 12.00 -12.80
CA ASP A 83 -2.37 11.01 -12.08
C ASP A 83 -0.87 11.23 -12.29
N LEU A 84 -0.46 11.57 -13.52
CA LEU A 84 0.94 11.85 -13.84
C LEU A 84 1.41 13.14 -13.16
N ARG A 85 0.57 14.19 -13.17
CA ARG A 85 0.84 15.43 -12.44
C ARG A 85 1.02 15.16 -10.95
N ARG A 86 0.11 14.37 -10.37
CA ARG A 86 0.16 13.99 -8.95
C ARG A 86 1.43 13.21 -8.63
N LEU A 87 1.82 12.25 -9.47
CA LEU A 87 3.07 11.50 -9.33
C LEU A 87 4.28 12.45 -9.27
N VAL A 88 4.36 13.42 -10.19
CA VAL A 88 5.45 14.40 -10.24
C VAL A 88 5.43 15.30 -9.00
N TYR A 89 4.28 15.78 -8.54
CA TYR A 89 4.19 16.59 -7.31
C TYR A 89 4.62 15.84 -6.07
N ILE A 90 4.29 14.55 -5.96
CA ILE A 90 4.77 13.71 -4.86
C ILE A 90 6.30 13.52 -4.98
N ALA A 91 6.84 13.31 -6.18
CA ALA A 91 8.28 13.21 -6.39
C ALA A 91 9.02 14.50 -5.97
N VAL A 92 8.47 15.67 -6.30
CA VAL A 92 8.99 16.96 -5.81
C VAL A 92 8.91 17.04 -4.28
N CYS A 93 7.79 16.60 -3.69
CA CYS A 93 7.63 16.56 -2.23
C CYS A 93 8.70 15.68 -1.56
N CYS A 94 9.10 14.55 -2.17
CA CYS A 94 10.23 13.73 -1.68
C CYS A 94 11.53 14.54 -1.55
N VAL A 95 11.80 15.43 -2.50
CA VAL A 95 13.01 16.28 -2.51
C VAL A 95 12.91 17.38 -1.45
N GLU A 96 11.78 18.08 -1.39
CA GLU A 96 11.53 19.14 -0.42
C GLU A 96 11.58 18.62 1.03
N HIS A 97 11.02 17.43 1.26
CA HIS A 97 10.90 16.83 2.59
C HIS A 97 12.26 16.62 3.25
N ARG A 98 13.31 16.30 2.48
CA ARG A 98 14.67 16.15 3.00
C ARG A 98 15.28 17.46 3.52
N LYS A 99 14.83 18.60 3.01
CA LYS A 99 15.27 19.92 3.48
C LYS A 99 14.43 20.38 4.66
N ASN A 100 13.11 20.30 4.52
CA ASN A 100 12.15 20.76 5.53
C ASN A 100 10.82 20.04 5.36
N GLU A 101 10.53 19.11 6.28
CA GLU A 101 9.33 18.30 6.28
C GLU A 101 8.03 19.14 6.27
N ALA A 102 7.92 20.09 7.19
CA ALA A 102 6.69 20.88 7.35
C ALA A 102 6.41 21.76 6.13
N GLU A 103 7.47 22.28 5.50
CA GLU A 103 7.36 23.07 4.28
C GLU A 103 6.98 22.21 3.07
N ALA A 104 7.57 21.01 2.94
CA ALA A 104 7.26 20.07 1.88
C ALA A 104 5.78 19.68 1.86
N TYR A 105 5.19 19.42 3.03
CA TYR A 105 3.77 19.07 3.13
C TYR A 105 2.86 20.26 2.81
N ARG A 106 3.21 21.47 3.27
CA ARG A 106 2.49 22.69 2.89
C ARG A 106 2.54 22.93 1.38
N ASN A 107 3.72 22.81 0.78
CA ASN A 107 3.90 22.99 -0.66
C ASN A 107 3.13 21.94 -1.46
N TYR A 108 3.14 20.67 -1.01
CA TYR A 108 2.36 19.62 -1.65
C TYR A 108 0.85 19.88 -1.59
N ARG A 109 0.32 20.28 -0.42
CA ARG A 109 -1.10 20.65 -0.26
C ARG A 109 -1.48 21.82 -1.17
N ALA A 110 -0.62 22.84 -1.27
CA ALA A 110 -0.85 23.98 -2.15
C ALA A 110 -0.91 23.60 -3.64
N ARG A 111 -0.28 22.49 -4.05
CA ARG A 111 -0.29 21.98 -5.44
C ARG A 111 -1.50 21.08 -5.73
N VAL A 112 -2.09 20.45 -4.71
CA VAL A 112 -3.18 19.47 -4.87
C VAL A 112 -4.48 20.08 -4.37
N ASP A 113 -5.10 20.86 -5.25
CA ASP A 113 -6.19 21.81 -5.00
C ASP A 113 -7.54 21.23 -4.51
N ASN A 114 -7.60 20.03 -3.91
CA ASN A 114 -8.89 19.39 -3.62
C ASN A 114 -8.98 18.42 -2.43
N GLN A 115 -7.90 18.13 -1.71
CA GLN A 115 -7.96 17.36 -0.47
C GLN A 115 -6.84 17.87 0.42
N ASP A 116 -7.08 18.03 1.73
CA ASP A 116 -6.02 18.28 2.70
C ASP A 116 -5.55 16.94 3.27
N PRO A 117 -4.66 16.20 2.59
CA PRO A 117 -4.18 14.92 3.11
C PRO A 117 -3.39 15.16 4.39
N GLY A 118 -3.69 14.33 5.39
CA GLY A 118 -2.88 14.25 6.61
C GLY A 118 -1.42 13.93 6.27
N GLU A 119 -0.50 14.30 7.16
CA GLU A 119 0.95 14.14 6.94
C GLU A 119 1.32 12.68 6.66
N LEU A 120 0.72 11.74 7.39
CA LEU A 120 0.90 10.31 7.17
C LEU A 120 0.49 9.86 5.75
N THR A 121 -0.58 10.46 5.22
CA THR A 121 -1.04 10.18 3.85
C THR A 121 -0.04 10.69 2.81
N ILE A 122 0.53 11.87 3.03
CA ILE A 122 1.59 12.40 2.15
C ILE A 122 2.84 11.51 2.22
N ARG A 123 3.26 11.10 3.42
CA ARG A 123 4.37 10.15 3.61
C ARG A 123 4.12 8.83 2.88
N ASN A 124 2.91 8.27 2.97
CA ASN A 124 2.54 7.06 2.23
C ASN A 124 2.63 7.28 0.71
N TYR A 125 2.16 8.41 0.20
CA TYR A 125 2.29 8.74 -1.22
C TYR A 125 3.75 8.80 -1.66
N MET A 126 4.62 9.45 -0.87
CA MET A 126 6.05 9.50 -1.13
C MET A 126 6.67 8.09 -1.18
N SER A 127 6.28 7.22 -0.25
CA SER A 127 6.71 5.82 -0.23
C SER A 127 6.24 5.03 -1.46
N LEU A 128 5.02 5.27 -1.94
CA LEU A 128 4.50 4.65 -3.17
C LEU A 128 5.30 5.09 -4.40
N VAL A 129 5.62 6.39 -4.51
CA VAL A 129 6.40 6.91 -5.64
C VAL A 129 7.81 6.33 -5.64
N ARG A 130 8.50 6.30 -4.50
CA ARG A 130 9.82 5.64 -4.38
C ARG A 130 9.74 4.15 -4.74
N GLY A 131 8.70 3.45 -4.28
CA GLY A 131 8.50 2.04 -4.63
C GLY A 131 8.33 1.81 -6.14
N VAL A 132 7.59 2.68 -6.83
CA VAL A 132 7.40 2.60 -8.28
C VAL A 132 8.69 2.96 -9.03
N ILE A 133 9.47 3.91 -8.53
CA ILE A 133 10.79 4.23 -9.08
C ILE A 133 11.69 3.00 -8.98
N ALA A 134 11.78 2.35 -7.81
CA ALA A 134 12.55 1.12 -7.64
C ALA A 134 12.11 -0.02 -8.59
N LEU A 135 10.80 -0.18 -8.80
CA LEU A 135 10.28 -1.14 -9.78
C LEU A 135 10.67 -0.77 -11.22
N THR A 136 10.66 0.52 -11.54
CA THR A 136 11.05 1.03 -12.87
C THR A 136 12.55 0.83 -13.10
N ASP A 137 13.36 1.02 -12.07
CA ASP A 137 14.81 0.80 -12.09
C ASP A 137 15.14 -0.69 -12.35
N ASP A 138 14.38 -1.59 -11.73
CA ASP A 138 14.47 -3.02 -12.04
C ASP A 138 14.10 -3.35 -13.49
N LEU A 139 13.03 -2.74 -14.00
CA LEU A 139 12.63 -2.90 -15.40
C LEU A 139 13.67 -2.31 -16.35
N TYR A 140 14.33 -1.22 -15.98
CA TYR A 140 15.36 -0.55 -16.79
C TYR A 140 16.53 -1.47 -17.14
N LEU A 141 16.85 -2.44 -16.28
CA LEU A 141 17.89 -3.45 -16.54
C LEU A 141 17.61 -4.27 -17.81
N THR A 142 16.33 -4.47 -18.15
CA THR A 142 15.91 -5.23 -19.33
C THR A 142 15.35 -4.36 -20.44
N LEU A 143 14.62 -3.29 -20.13
CA LEU A 143 13.90 -2.46 -21.09
C LEU A 143 14.55 -1.10 -21.40
N ARG A 144 15.59 -0.70 -20.67
CA ARG A 144 16.25 0.60 -20.83
C ARG A 144 15.23 1.75 -20.82
N HIS A 145 15.35 2.73 -21.73
CA HIS A 145 14.48 3.90 -21.80
C HIS A 145 13.00 3.56 -21.98
N ARG A 146 12.67 2.42 -22.61
CA ARG A 146 11.28 1.95 -22.72
C ARG A 146 10.64 1.64 -21.37
N ALA A 147 11.43 1.35 -20.31
CA ALA A 147 10.89 1.19 -18.96
C ALA A 147 10.20 2.47 -18.48
N PHE A 148 10.87 3.62 -18.67
CA PHE A 148 10.33 4.92 -18.29
C PHE A 148 9.07 5.28 -19.10
N GLU A 149 9.10 5.02 -20.42
CA GLU A 149 7.93 5.20 -21.29
C GLU A 149 6.75 4.34 -20.83
N ALA A 150 7.00 3.05 -20.57
CA ALA A 150 5.95 2.11 -20.17
C ALA A 150 5.31 2.53 -18.85
N VAL A 151 6.09 2.96 -17.87
CA VAL A 151 5.57 3.33 -16.56
C VAL A 151 4.90 4.70 -16.59
N LEU A 152 5.54 5.74 -17.12
CA LEU A 152 5.01 7.10 -17.04
C LEU A 152 3.93 7.43 -18.07
N LEU A 153 4.00 6.85 -19.27
CA LEU A 153 2.97 7.09 -20.29
C LEU A 153 1.93 6.00 -20.33
N VAL A 154 2.28 4.73 -20.15
CA VAL A 154 1.35 3.64 -20.50
C VAL A 154 0.62 3.07 -19.28
N ALA A 155 1.34 2.84 -18.18
CA ALA A 155 0.80 2.20 -17.00
C ALA A 155 -0.27 3.08 -16.29
N PRO A 156 -1.27 2.46 -15.66
CA PRO A 156 -2.16 3.18 -14.75
C PRO A 156 -1.38 3.73 -13.54
N LEU A 157 -1.39 5.05 -13.36
CA LEU A 157 -0.62 5.78 -12.33
C LEU A 157 -1.45 6.19 -11.10
N GLY A 158 -2.69 5.74 -10.99
CA GLY A 158 -3.51 5.98 -9.81
C GLY A 158 -2.86 5.39 -8.55
N LEU A 159 -2.93 6.09 -7.42
CA LEU A 159 -2.24 5.71 -6.18
C LEU A 159 -2.56 4.30 -5.70
N ALA A 160 -3.82 3.86 -5.83
CA ALA A 160 -4.21 2.49 -5.50
C ALA A 160 -3.47 1.47 -6.38
N SER A 161 -3.31 1.76 -7.67
CA SER A 161 -2.55 0.91 -8.59
C SER A 161 -1.08 0.84 -8.19
N LEU A 162 -0.49 1.97 -7.78
CA LEU A 162 0.90 2.01 -7.32
C LEU A 162 1.11 1.15 -6.06
N GLY A 163 0.13 1.15 -5.15
CA GLY A 163 0.11 0.27 -3.97
C GLY A 163 0.18 -1.21 -4.34
N TYR A 164 -0.65 -1.63 -5.29
CA TYR A 164 -0.66 -3.01 -5.77
C TYR A 164 0.62 -3.42 -6.50
N TYR A 165 1.20 -2.53 -7.31
CA TYR A 165 2.46 -2.81 -8.00
C TYR A 165 3.59 -3.07 -7.01
N ARG A 166 3.65 -2.26 -5.94
CA ARG A 166 4.64 -2.42 -4.87
C ARG A 166 4.46 -3.73 -4.09
N GLN A 167 3.22 -4.15 -3.82
CA GLN A 167 2.95 -5.39 -3.08
C GLN A 167 3.36 -6.65 -3.85
N LEU A 168 3.23 -6.63 -5.17
CA LEU A 168 3.52 -7.80 -6.01
C LEU A 168 4.55 -7.43 -7.10
N PRO A 169 5.81 -7.19 -6.72
CA PRO A 169 6.85 -6.73 -7.65
C PRO A 169 7.09 -7.71 -8.79
N ASP A 170 7.06 -9.02 -8.53
CA ASP A 170 7.25 -10.04 -9.57
C ASP A 170 6.08 -10.09 -10.54
N ARG A 171 4.86 -9.93 -10.04
CA ARG A 171 3.66 -9.85 -10.88
C ARG A 171 3.68 -8.60 -11.74
N PHE A 172 4.07 -7.46 -11.17
CA PHE A 172 4.27 -6.23 -11.92
C PHE A 172 5.27 -6.44 -13.05
N LYS A 173 6.47 -6.97 -12.75
CA LYS A 173 7.51 -7.26 -13.73
C LYS A 173 7.04 -8.22 -14.83
N SER A 174 6.23 -9.23 -14.48
CA SER A 174 5.70 -10.20 -15.44
C SER A 174 4.80 -9.60 -16.53
N CYS A 175 4.20 -8.43 -16.28
CA CYS A 175 3.40 -7.71 -17.27
C CYS A 175 4.25 -7.11 -18.41
N PHE A 176 5.57 -7.03 -18.24
CA PHE A 176 6.48 -6.40 -19.19
C PHE A 176 7.27 -7.48 -19.95
N PRO A 177 7.00 -7.70 -21.24
CA PRO A 177 7.75 -8.68 -22.01
C PRO A 177 9.17 -8.20 -22.28
N ARG A 178 10.09 -9.15 -22.35
CA ARG A 178 11.46 -8.87 -22.80
C ARG A 178 11.45 -8.60 -24.30
N ILE A 179 11.86 -7.39 -24.68
CA ILE A 179 11.92 -6.95 -26.06
C ILE A 179 13.36 -6.50 -26.36
N LYS A 180 13.80 -6.72 -27.59
CA LYS A 180 15.10 -6.22 -28.05
C LYS A 180 15.05 -4.70 -28.16
N ILE A 181 15.89 -4.03 -27.39
CA ILE A 181 16.02 -2.57 -27.46
C ILE A 181 16.91 -2.18 -28.64
N ILE A 182 16.42 -1.24 -29.44
CA ILE A 182 17.11 -0.63 -30.58
C ILE A 182 17.39 0.85 -30.28
N PRO A 183 18.27 1.51 -31.05
CA PRO A 183 18.45 2.96 -30.96
C PRO A 183 17.15 3.71 -31.28
N GLU A 184 16.72 4.60 -30.37
CA GLU A 184 15.45 5.33 -30.48
C GLU A 184 15.63 6.79 -30.07
N GLU A 185 14.86 7.69 -30.68
CA GLU A 185 14.91 9.13 -30.39
C GLU A 185 14.38 9.44 -28.98
N GLN A 186 13.42 8.62 -28.52
CA GLN A 186 12.85 8.67 -27.18
C GLN A 186 13.91 8.53 -26.08
N ALA A 187 15.02 7.85 -26.37
CA ALA A 187 16.14 7.71 -25.43
C ALA A 187 16.85 9.04 -25.14
N SER A 188 16.77 10.05 -26.01
CA SER A 188 17.38 11.37 -25.77
C SER A 188 16.60 12.25 -24.80
N LEU A 189 15.30 12.02 -24.70
CA LEU A 189 14.44 12.71 -23.74
C LEU A 189 13.67 11.67 -22.92
N PRO A 190 14.38 10.85 -22.12
CA PRO A 190 13.73 9.78 -21.39
C PRO A 190 12.80 10.38 -20.33
N LEU A 191 11.69 9.69 -20.10
CA LEU A 191 10.69 10.07 -19.10
C LEU A 191 11.13 9.66 -17.69
N TYR A 192 12.37 10.01 -17.35
CA TYR A 192 12.98 9.68 -16.07
C TYR A 192 12.64 10.76 -15.04
N LEU A 193 11.95 10.37 -13.96
CA LEU A 193 11.43 11.31 -12.96
C LEU A 193 12.50 12.26 -12.38
N PRO A 194 13.70 11.79 -12.00
CA PRO A 194 14.74 12.69 -11.50
C PRO A 194 15.13 13.81 -12.48
N PHE A 195 15.19 13.53 -13.79
CA PHE A 195 15.48 14.57 -14.80
C PHE A 195 14.35 15.59 -14.86
N ILE A 196 13.09 15.13 -14.89
CA ILE A 196 11.90 15.99 -14.93
C ILE A 196 11.85 16.89 -13.68
N VAL A 197 12.06 16.32 -12.49
CA VAL A 197 12.04 17.05 -11.21
C VAL A 197 13.17 18.08 -11.16
N THR A 198 14.39 17.71 -11.56
CA THR A 198 15.54 18.63 -11.56
C THR A 198 15.34 19.78 -12.54
N CYS A 199 14.74 19.54 -13.71
CA CYS A 199 14.43 20.62 -14.66
C CYS A 199 13.28 21.52 -14.19
N ARG A 200 12.28 20.98 -13.48
CA ARG A 200 11.20 21.78 -12.86
C ARG A 200 11.70 22.69 -11.75
N HIS A 201 12.70 22.22 -11.01
CA HIS A 201 13.22 22.87 -9.82
C HIS A 201 14.75 22.99 -9.91
N PRO A 202 15.28 23.93 -10.73
CA PRO A 202 16.71 24.14 -10.91
C PRO A 202 17.47 24.48 -9.61
N GLU A 203 16.76 24.87 -8.54
CA GLU A 203 17.29 25.09 -7.20
C GLU A 203 17.77 23.80 -6.50
N TYR A 204 17.36 22.62 -6.98
CA TYR A 204 17.83 21.32 -6.47
C TYR A 204 18.95 20.78 -7.35
N LYS A 205 20.02 20.29 -6.72
CA LYS A 205 21.07 19.59 -7.44
C LYS A 205 20.57 18.21 -7.85
N TYR A 206 20.93 17.78 -9.05
CA TYR A 206 20.52 16.47 -9.58
C TYR A 206 20.80 15.30 -8.61
N ASN A 207 21.98 15.28 -7.99
CA ASN A 207 22.34 14.22 -7.02
C ASN A 207 21.44 14.22 -5.78
N ASP A 208 21.04 15.40 -5.28
CA ASP A 208 20.15 15.51 -4.12
C ASP A 208 18.74 14.98 -4.48
N VAL A 209 18.30 15.23 -5.73
CA VAL A 209 17.04 14.70 -6.27
C VAL A 209 17.08 13.18 -6.38
N CYS A 210 18.15 12.62 -6.94
CA CYS A 210 18.36 11.18 -7.04
C CYS A 210 18.36 10.49 -5.69
N GLU A 211 19.05 11.06 -4.70
CA GLU A 211 19.10 10.51 -3.35
C GLU A 211 17.73 10.63 -2.65
N ALA A 212 16.98 11.71 -2.87
CA ALA A 212 15.63 11.87 -2.34
C ALA A 212 14.60 10.89 -2.92
N LEU A 213 14.80 10.50 -4.18
CA LEU A 213 13.98 9.54 -4.91
C LEU A 213 14.50 8.10 -4.82
N ASP A 214 15.63 7.90 -4.14
CA ASP A 214 16.35 6.65 -4.01
C ASP A 214 16.59 5.93 -5.34
N THR A 215 17.25 6.62 -6.27
CA THR A 215 17.59 6.05 -7.58
C THR A 215 18.95 6.51 -8.05
N SER A 216 19.65 5.62 -8.76
CA SER A 216 20.99 5.86 -9.31
C SER A 216 21.16 5.31 -10.72
N VAL A 217 20.05 5.09 -11.44
CA VAL A 217 20.05 4.43 -12.76
C VAL A 217 20.79 5.23 -13.82
N LEU A 218 20.53 6.54 -13.88
CA LEU A 218 21.20 7.47 -14.79
C LEU A 218 22.04 8.47 -14.00
N ASP A 219 23.25 8.73 -14.47
CA ASP A 219 24.17 9.64 -13.81
C ASP A 219 23.97 11.11 -14.23
N ASN A 220 24.74 12.01 -13.62
CA ASN A 220 24.70 13.43 -13.94
C ASN A 220 25.18 13.73 -15.38
N GLY A 221 26.00 12.85 -15.98
CA GLY A 221 26.44 12.99 -17.36
C GLY A 221 25.28 12.82 -18.34
N GLU A 222 24.42 11.82 -18.10
CA GLU A 222 23.17 11.65 -18.87
C GLU A 222 22.18 12.79 -18.63
N PHE A 223 22.11 13.34 -17.42
CA PHE A 223 21.30 14.54 -17.16
C PHE A 223 21.75 15.75 -17.99
N VAL A 224 23.05 16.00 -18.10
CA VAL A 224 23.57 17.11 -18.93
C VAL A 224 23.24 16.91 -20.40
N LYS A 225 23.32 15.67 -20.91
CA LYS A 225 22.90 15.34 -22.29
C LYS A 225 21.40 15.60 -22.48
N PHE A 226 20.58 15.18 -21.53
CA PHE A 226 19.14 15.42 -21.54
C PHE A 226 18.81 16.92 -21.66
N VAL A 227 19.42 17.76 -20.80
CA VAL A 227 19.22 19.22 -20.84
C VAL A 227 19.66 19.80 -22.19
N SER A 228 20.81 19.38 -22.71
CA SER A 228 21.31 19.84 -24.01
C SER A 228 20.37 19.48 -25.17
N VAL A 229 19.77 18.29 -25.15
CA VAL A 229 18.76 17.87 -26.14
C VAL A 229 17.47 18.68 -25.98
N LEU A 230 17.03 18.91 -24.74
CA LEU A 230 15.83 19.69 -24.45
C LEU A 230 15.96 21.13 -24.98
N GLU A 231 17.13 21.75 -24.84
CA GLU A 231 17.41 23.09 -25.35
C GLU A 231 17.53 23.13 -26.88
N SER A 232 18.25 22.16 -27.46
CA SER A 232 18.50 22.10 -28.90
C SER A 232 17.31 21.59 -29.72
N LYS A 233 16.35 20.93 -29.08
CA LYS A 233 15.15 20.30 -29.67
C LYS A 233 15.47 19.26 -30.74
N LYS A 234 16.63 18.63 -30.65
CA LYS A 234 17.13 17.65 -31.63
C LYS A 234 17.47 16.33 -30.92
N PRO A 235 16.47 15.46 -30.68
CA PRO A 235 16.74 14.12 -30.17
C PRO A 235 17.53 13.33 -31.21
N ILE A 236 18.45 12.49 -30.74
CA ILE A 236 19.33 11.67 -31.58
C ILE A 236 19.12 10.21 -31.19
N PRO A 237 18.76 9.32 -32.13
CA PRO A 237 18.53 7.91 -31.81
C PRO A 237 19.75 7.27 -31.14
N HIS A 238 19.55 6.75 -29.94
CA HIS A 238 20.56 5.96 -29.22
C HIS A 238 19.90 5.04 -28.20
N ILE A 239 20.72 4.30 -27.45
CA ILE A 239 20.28 3.45 -26.34
C ILE A 239 20.90 4.02 -25.08
N LEU A 240 20.08 4.25 -24.04
CA LEU A 240 20.61 4.70 -22.76
C LEU A 240 21.58 3.67 -22.14
N PRO A 241 22.63 4.13 -21.45
CA PRO A 241 23.65 3.24 -20.91
C PRO A 241 23.11 2.29 -19.85
N ALA A 242 23.74 1.12 -19.72
CA ALA A 242 23.49 0.27 -18.56
C ALA A 242 23.91 0.99 -17.27
N PRO A 243 23.27 0.71 -16.13
CA PRO A 243 23.69 1.32 -14.86
C PRO A 243 25.15 0.98 -14.54
N PRO A 244 25.93 1.93 -14.00
CA PRO A 244 27.32 1.69 -13.63
C PRO A 244 27.39 0.59 -12.54
N GLY A 245 27.89 -0.60 -12.91
CA GLY A 245 27.92 -1.77 -12.04
C GLY A 245 27.35 -3.06 -12.66
N SER A 246 26.85 -3.04 -13.90
CA SER A 246 26.28 -4.22 -14.58
C SER A 246 27.29 -5.29 -15.04
N GLN A 247 28.54 -5.28 -14.53
CA GLN A 247 29.36 -6.49 -14.50
C GLN A 247 28.98 -7.23 -13.22
N LEU A 248 28.31 -8.38 -13.32
CA LEU A 248 27.97 -9.21 -12.15
C LEU A 248 29.16 -9.28 -11.17
N PRO A 249 28.89 -9.01 -9.89
CA PRO A 249 28.77 -10.13 -8.98
C PRO A 249 27.44 -10.10 -8.23
N VAL A 250 26.97 -11.32 -7.96
CA VAL A 250 26.02 -11.65 -6.91
C VAL A 250 26.41 -10.90 -5.63
N SER A 251 25.41 -10.32 -4.94
CA SER A 251 25.53 -9.58 -3.67
C SER A 251 26.08 -8.16 -3.75
N THR A 252 25.24 -7.21 -4.16
CA THR A 252 25.22 -5.89 -3.53
C THR A 252 24.03 -5.84 -2.58
N LYS A 253 24.32 -5.82 -1.27
CA LYS A 253 23.35 -5.71 -0.19
C LYS A 253 22.34 -4.62 -0.51
N ARG A 254 21.11 -5.02 -0.84
CA ARG A 254 20.02 -4.09 -1.09
C ARG A 254 19.51 -3.62 0.25
N LYS A 255 19.34 -2.31 0.39
CA LYS A 255 18.69 -1.74 1.56
C LYS A 255 17.21 -1.65 1.30
N VAL A 256 16.39 -2.01 2.28
CA VAL A 256 14.94 -1.86 2.25
C VAL A 256 14.54 -0.71 3.17
N TYR A 257 13.80 0.25 2.64
CA TYR A 257 13.34 1.43 3.38
C TYR A 257 12.15 1.10 4.27
N ASP A 258 12.31 1.36 5.56
CA ASP A 258 11.26 1.28 6.56
C ASP A 258 10.53 2.63 6.68
N PRO A 259 9.29 2.77 6.18
CA PRO A 259 8.53 4.02 6.24
C PRO A 259 8.06 4.38 7.66
N ILE A 260 8.16 3.44 8.63
CA ILE A 260 7.81 3.66 10.05
C ILE A 260 8.97 4.34 10.78
N ARG A 261 10.21 3.98 10.42
CA ARG A 261 11.43 4.47 11.07
C ARG A 261 12.19 5.54 10.28
N ASP A 262 11.84 5.75 9.02
CA ASP A 262 12.55 6.64 8.09
C ASP A 262 14.04 6.26 7.91
N GLU A 263 14.32 4.95 7.93
CA GLU A 263 15.67 4.39 7.83
C GLU A 263 15.75 3.23 6.84
N TRP A 264 16.97 2.97 6.36
CA TRP A 264 17.29 1.92 5.38
C TRP A 264 17.95 0.73 6.06
N LEU A 265 17.32 -0.45 6.02
CA LEU A 265 17.77 -1.70 6.64
C LEU A 265 18.42 -2.65 5.62
N ASP A 266 19.47 -3.38 5.98
CA ASP A 266 20.10 -4.38 5.12
C ASP A 266 19.22 -5.65 4.99
N GLU A 267 19.20 -6.26 3.79
CA GLU A 267 18.37 -7.41 3.35
C GLU A 267 18.41 -8.72 4.19
N GLU A 268 19.17 -8.81 5.29
CA GLU A 268 19.21 -10.02 6.14
C GLU A 268 18.04 -10.14 7.13
N VAL A 269 17.13 -9.17 7.14
CA VAL A 269 15.85 -9.32 7.86
C VAL A 269 14.82 -9.89 6.89
N ASP A 270 14.31 -11.08 7.18
CA ASP A 270 13.33 -11.80 6.36
C ASP A 270 12.04 -10.95 6.21
N MET A 271 12.03 -10.09 5.19
CA MET A 271 10.98 -9.11 4.89
C MET A 271 9.70 -9.77 4.34
N ALA A 272 9.63 -11.10 4.27
CA ALA A 272 8.41 -11.82 3.95
C ALA A 272 7.30 -11.62 4.99
N GLU A 273 7.61 -11.11 6.18
CA GLU A 273 6.62 -10.88 7.26
C GLU A 273 5.90 -9.52 7.25
N HIS A 274 6.22 -8.59 6.34
CA HIS A 274 5.59 -7.26 6.33
C HIS A 274 4.76 -7.00 5.06
N PHE A 275 3.76 -7.86 4.84
CA PHE A 275 2.72 -7.57 3.85
C PHE A 275 1.60 -6.72 4.44
N ASN A 276 1.59 -5.45 4.02
CA ASN A 276 0.42 -4.58 3.98
C ASN A 276 -0.71 -5.29 3.23
N THR A 277 -1.69 -5.82 3.96
CA THR A 277 -2.98 -6.23 3.39
C THR A 277 -3.82 -4.98 3.15
N GLU A 278 -3.74 -4.42 1.94
CA GLU A 278 -4.71 -3.47 1.42
C GLU A 278 -6.06 -4.16 1.19
N GLU A 279 -6.88 -4.19 2.23
CA GLU A 279 -8.34 -4.17 2.12
C GLU A 279 -8.90 -3.15 3.10
N LEU A 280 -9.86 -2.37 2.63
CA LEU A 280 -10.32 -1.17 3.31
C LEU A 280 -11.33 -1.53 4.46
N TYR A 281 -11.03 -1.25 5.78
CA TYR A 281 -11.94 -1.22 7.01
C TYR A 281 -12.03 0.14 7.82
N ALA A 282 -13.21 0.75 8.09
CA ALA A 282 -13.36 2.11 8.67
C ALA A 282 -13.63 2.05 10.17
N ILE A 283 -12.98 2.92 10.94
CA ILE A 283 -13.03 2.90 12.40
C ILE A 283 -14.18 3.80 12.87
N PRO A 284 -15.13 3.29 13.69
CA PRO A 284 -16.12 4.15 14.33
C PRO A 284 -15.43 5.16 15.24
N ASP A 285 -15.93 6.41 15.27
CA ASP A 285 -15.42 7.46 16.16
C ASP A 285 -15.37 6.98 17.62
N ARG A 286 -14.15 6.70 18.07
CA ARG A 286 -13.68 6.44 19.45
C ARG A 286 -14.40 5.30 20.21
N ILE A 287 -13.79 4.11 20.19
CA ILE A 287 -14.02 3.11 21.25
C ILE A 287 -13.37 3.65 22.53
N THR A 288 -14.18 4.05 23.51
CA THR A 288 -13.74 4.37 24.88
C THR A 288 -13.78 3.12 25.75
N GLY A 289 -12.71 2.86 26.51
CA GLY A 289 -12.58 1.65 27.31
C GLY A 289 -12.33 0.38 26.49
N TYR A 290 -12.95 -0.74 26.84
CA TYR A 290 -12.77 -2.01 26.13
C TYR A 290 -14.09 -2.72 25.82
N LYS A 291 -14.06 -3.62 24.84
CA LYS A 291 -15.13 -4.57 24.55
C LYS A 291 -14.59 -5.99 24.59
N VAL A 292 -15.43 -6.92 25.03
CA VAL A 292 -15.15 -8.36 24.98
C VAL A 292 -15.95 -8.97 23.85
N PHE A 293 -15.37 -9.92 23.13
CA PHE A 293 -16.06 -10.66 22.07
C PHE A 293 -15.75 -12.15 22.18
N ASP A 294 -16.73 -12.98 21.82
CA ASP A 294 -16.57 -14.43 21.81
C ASP A 294 -15.72 -14.86 20.61
N ILE A 295 -14.75 -15.73 20.85
CA ILE A 295 -13.90 -16.34 19.83
C ILE A 295 -14.53 -17.68 19.44
N PRO A 296 -14.96 -17.88 18.17
CA PRO A 296 -15.44 -19.16 17.69
C PRO A 296 -14.44 -20.30 17.93
N GLU A 297 -14.92 -21.50 18.28
CA GLU A 297 -14.08 -22.67 18.60
C GLU A 297 -13.07 -23.00 17.48
N THR A 298 -13.46 -22.79 16.22
CA THR A 298 -12.60 -22.97 15.05
C THR A 298 -11.40 -22.02 15.03
N ILE A 299 -11.57 -20.79 15.51
CA ILE A 299 -10.48 -19.80 15.68
C ILE A 299 -9.63 -20.17 16.90
N GLN A 300 -10.24 -20.64 18.00
CA GLN A 300 -9.52 -21.08 19.20
C GLN A 300 -8.56 -22.23 18.89
N GLN A 301 -9.01 -23.22 18.12
CA GLN A 301 -8.17 -24.35 17.70
C GLN A 301 -6.97 -23.90 16.87
N LYS A 302 -7.16 -22.92 15.98
CA LYS A 302 -6.08 -22.35 15.16
C LYS A 302 -5.12 -21.49 15.97
N ALA A 303 -5.63 -20.73 16.93
CA ALA A 303 -4.80 -19.97 17.87
C ALA A 303 -3.91 -20.91 18.69
N ALA A 304 -4.46 -22.04 19.15
CA ALA A 304 -3.69 -23.06 19.86
C ALA A 304 -2.62 -23.76 18.98
N ILE A 305 -2.82 -23.80 17.66
CA ILE A 305 -1.80 -24.27 16.71
C ILE A 305 -0.71 -23.20 16.55
N ALA A 306 -1.09 -21.93 16.34
CA ALA A 306 -0.15 -20.81 16.22
C ALA A 306 0.75 -20.66 17.46
N ALA A 307 0.22 -20.95 18.65
CA ALA A 307 0.99 -20.94 19.89
C ALA A 307 2.13 -21.97 19.93
N LYS A 308 2.05 -23.05 19.16
CA LYS A 308 3.10 -24.08 19.08
C LYS A 308 4.25 -23.66 18.16
N GLU A 309 4.09 -22.58 17.40
CA GLU A 309 5.06 -22.04 16.43
C GLU A 309 5.68 -20.72 16.91
N GLN A 310 5.70 -20.49 18.23
CA GLN A 310 6.34 -19.32 18.83
C GLN A 310 7.86 -19.49 18.90
N ASP A 311 8.52 -19.33 17.75
CA ASP A 311 9.98 -19.28 17.61
C ASP A 311 10.48 -17.81 17.60
N GLY A 312 11.81 -17.59 17.64
CA GLY A 312 12.40 -16.25 17.49
C GLY A 312 12.07 -15.24 18.60
N CYS A 313 12.14 -15.66 19.87
CA CYS A 313 11.78 -14.83 21.02
C CYS A 313 12.72 -13.61 21.22
N VAL A 314 12.20 -12.40 21.02
CA VAL A 314 12.91 -11.12 21.22
C VAL A 314 12.25 -10.28 22.34
N PRO A 315 13.01 -9.76 23.33
CA PRO A 315 12.46 -8.84 24.35
C PRO A 315 11.93 -7.53 23.74
N GLN A 316 10.86 -6.98 24.30
CA GLN A 316 10.35 -5.65 23.92
C GLN A 316 10.91 -4.58 24.86
N GLU A 317 11.47 -3.50 24.31
CA GLU A 317 11.96 -2.35 25.08
C GLU A 317 10.79 -1.43 25.49
N ILE A 318 10.06 -1.82 26.53
CA ILE A 318 8.99 -1.01 27.13
C ILE A 318 9.32 -0.80 28.61
N SER A 319 9.46 0.47 29.02
CA SER A 319 9.83 0.83 30.39
C SER A 319 8.84 0.26 31.40
N GLY A 320 9.33 -0.52 32.38
CA GLY A 320 8.52 -1.12 33.45
C GLY A 320 7.68 -2.32 33.02
N VAL A 321 7.88 -2.87 31.82
CA VAL A 321 7.15 -4.02 31.27
C VAL A 321 8.11 -5.15 30.90
N ILE A 322 7.78 -6.37 31.32
CA ILE A 322 8.47 -7.59 30.89
C ILE A 322 7.60 -8.27 29.84
N SER A 323 7.95 -8.09 28.57
CA SER A 323 7.25 -8.74 27.46
C SER A 323 8.22 -9.13 26.34
N PHE A 324 7.84 -10.17 25.60
CA PHE A 324 8.62 -10.76 24.52
C PHE A 324 7.74 -10.87 23.27
N ARG A 325 8.34 -10.67 22.11
CA ARG A 325 7.72 -10.85 20.80
C ARG A 325 8.29 -12.12 20.16
N PHE A 326 7.45 -12.88 19.48
CA PHE A 326 7.84 -14.04 18.68
C PHE A 326 7.68 -13.75 17.19
N ASP A 327 8.29 -14.61 16.38
CA ASP A 327 8.16 -14.62 14.92
C ASP A 327 6.70 -14.84 14.50
N TRP A 328 6.34 -14.31 13.33
CA TRP A 328 4.97 -14.29 12.85
C TRP A 328 4.75 -15.34 11.76
N SER A 329 4.13 -16.46 12.14
CA SER A 329 3.86 -17.55 11.19
C SER A 329 2.55 -17.38 10.40
N THR A 330 2.40 -18.17 9.32
CA THR A 330 1.16 -18.24 8.53
C THR A 330 -0.08 -18.64 9.33
N HIS A 331 0.08 -19.39 10.43
CA HIS A 331 -1.03 -19.73 11.34
C HIS A 331 -1.52 -18.50 12.11
N HIS A 332 -0.62 -17.56 12.45
CA HIS A 332 -0.98 -16.29 13.07
C HIS A 332 -1.80 -15.41 12.12
N ASP A 333 -1.47 -15.41 10.81
CA ASP A 333 -2.25 -14.71 9.80
C ASP A 333 -3.67 -15.24 9.67
N VAL A 334 -3.84 -16.57 9.62
CA VAL A 334 -5.18 -17.17 9.54
C VAL A 334 -6.03 -16.79 10.74
N VAL A 335 -5.47 -16.81 11.96
CA VAL A 335 -6.18 -16.39 13.17
C VAL A 335 -6.53 -14.91 13.10
N CYS A 336 -5.58 -14.06 12.73
CA CYS A 336 -5.77 -12.61 12.60
C CYS A 336 -6.89 -12.27 11.61
N SER A 337 -6.86 -12.81 10.38
CA SER A 337 -7.88 -12.57 9.37
C SER A 337 -9.27 -13.02 9.81
N GLN A 338 -9.38 -14.17 10.47
CA GLN A 338 -10.68 -14.68 10.92
C GLN A 338 -11.25 -13.89 12.10
N VAL A 339 -10.40 -13.44 13.02
CA VAL A 339 -10.81 -12.57 14.14
C VAL A 339 -11.28 -11.22 13.64
N LEU A 340 -10.55 -10.61 12.70
CA LEU A 340 -10.98 -9.34 12.09
C LEU A 340 -12.35 -9.49 11.40
N GLY A 341 -12.55 -10.57 10.64
CA GLY A 341 -13.86 -10.88 10.05
C GLY A 341 -14.97 -11.05 11.09
N ALA A 342 -14.69 -11.69 12.23
CA ALA A 342 -15.65 -11.84 13.32
C ALA A 342 -16.00 -10.49 13.97
N ILE A 343 -15.00 -9.66 14.27
CA ILE A 343 -15.20 -8.33 14.89
C ILE A 343 -16.01 -7.40 13.97
N VAL A 344 -15.78 -7.46 12.65
CA VAL A 344 -16.61 -6.76 11.67
C VAL A 344 -18.03 -7.34 11.64
N GLY A 345 -18.19 -8.66 11.68
CA GLY A 345 -19.49 -9.33 11.77
C GLY A 345 -20.29 -8.96 13.03
N PHE A 346 -19.60 -8.68 14.14
CA PHE A 346 -20.21 -8.19 15.38
C PHE A 346 -20.53 -6.69 15.36
N GLY A 347 -20.16 -5.97 14.29
CA GLY A 347 -20.39 -4.54 14.16
C GLY A 347 -19.52 -3.68 15.09
N PHE A 348 -18.45 -4.24 15.66
CA PHE A 348 -17.51 -3.48 16.49
C PHE A 348 -16.55 -2.64 15.64
N LEU A 349 -16.31 -3.06 14.40
CA LEU A 349 -15.56 -2.33 13.39
C LEU A 349 -16.39 -2.27 12.11
N SER A 350 -16.26 -1.17 11.36
CA SER A 350 -16.92 -1.01 10.07
C SER A 350 -15.96 -1.35 8.91
N PRO A 351 -16.45 -1.65 7.71
CA PRO A 351 -15.63 -1.70 6.47
C PRO A 351 -15.16 -0.29 5.96
N GLY A 352 -13.96 -0.12 5.32
CA GLY A 352 -13.18 1.11 4.88
C GLY A 352 -11.72 1.56 5.41
N GLY A 353 -10.53 1.21 4.88
CA GLY A 353 -9.10 1.46 5.30
C GLY A 353 -8.54 1.20 6.74
N MET A 354 -7.87 0.07 7.08
CA MET A 354 -7.14 -0.10 8.38
C MET A 354 -5.65 -0.48 8.23
N HIS A 355 -4.75 0.29 8.87
CA HIS A 355 -3.38 -0.14 9.12
C HIS A 355 -3.33 -1.02 10.37
N LEU A 356 -2.83 -2.25 10.22
CA LEU A 356 -2.75 -3.25 11.29
C LEU A 356 -1.28 -3.54 11.64
N SER A 357 -0.88 -3.24 12.86
CA SER A 357 0.36 -3.74 13.45
C SER A 357 0.06 -5.07 14.14
N ARG A 358 0.77 -6.13 13.79
CA ARG A 358 0.53 -7.48 14.31
C ARG A 358 1.74 -7.96 15.11
N SER A 359 1.50 -8.60 16.24
CA SER A 359 2.55 -9.23 17.02
C SER A 359 2.04 -10.44 17.78
N SER A 360 2.87 -11.48 17.86
CA SER A 360 2.69 -12.61 18.77
C SER A 360 3.49 -12.30 20.04
N VAL A 361 2.83 -12.30 21.20
CA VAL A 361 3.40 -11.71 22.43
C VAL A 361 3.29 -12.69 23.60
N ARG A 362 4.38 -12.81 24.36
CA ARG A 362 4.36 -13.25 25.76
C ARG A 362 4.48 -12.03 26.66
N HIS A 363 3.54 -11.84 27.56
CA HIS A 363 3.52 -10.72 28.50
C HIS A 363 3.58 -11.28 29.92
N ASP A 364 4.70 -11.05 30.60
CA ASP A 364 4.98 -11.60 31.92
C ASP A 364 4.54 -10.65 33.03
N SER A 365 4.86 -9.36 32.93
CA SER A 365 4.51 -8.36 33.94
C SER A 365 4.54 -6.91 33.42
N GLY A 366 3.97 -6.00 34.20
CA GLY A 366 3.95 -4.56 33.93
C GLY A 366 2.78 -4.09 33.04
N PRO A 367 2.38 -2.81 33.15
CA PRO A 367 1.22 -2.29 32.42
C PRO A 367 1.54 -1.92 30.97
N ILE A 368 0.71 -2.37 30.03
CA ILE A 368 0.76 -1.93 28.63
C ILE A 368 -0.46 -1.08 28.33
N THR A 369 -0.24 0.21 28.06
CA THR A 369 -1.30 1.16 27.71
C THR A 369 -1.43 1.30 26.19
N VAL A 370 -2.67 1.26 25.69
CA VAL A 370 -2.98 1.51 24.28
C VAL A 370 -2.80 2.99 23.98
N HIS A 371 -2.01 3.28 22.95
CA HIS A 371 -1.69 4.64 22.54
C HIS A 371 -2.97 5.44 22.16
N PRO A 372 -3.04 6.77 22.41
CA PRO A 372 -4.23 7.58 22.17
C PRO A 372 -4.85 7.53 20.76
N ASN A 373 -4.05 7.17 19.77
CA ASN A 373 -4.45 7.09 18.36
C ASN A 373 -4.56 5.64 17.85
N TRP A 374 -4.74 4.68 18.76
CA TRP A 374 -4.74 3.27 18.43
C TRP A 374 -5.91 2.53 19.10
N LEU A 375 -6.42 1.51 18.41
CA LEU A 375 -7.18 0.41 18.99
C LEU A 375 -6.29 -0.83 19.04
N LYS A 376 -6.53 -1.73 19.98
CA LYS A 376 -5.77 -2.96 20.09
C LYS A 376 -6.70 -4.15 20.29
N ILE A 377 -6.69 -5.07 19.34
CA ILE A 377 -7.34 -6.37 19.46
C ILE A 377 -6.34 -7.33 20.11
N VAL A 378 -6.80 -8.05 21.12
CA VAL A 378 -6.02 -9.04 21.85
C VAL A 378 -6.75 -10.37 21.80
N VAL A 379 -6.06 -11.39 21.28
CA VAL A 379 -6.60 -12.74 21.06
C VAL A 379 -5.71 -13.73 21.81
N PRO A 380 -6.21 -14.40 22.86
CA PRO A 380 -5.43 -15.37 23.62
C PRO A 380 -4.98 -16.55 22.75
N LEU A 381 -3.72 -16.98 22.92
CA LEU A 381 -3.10 -18.03 22.09
C LEU A 381 -3.28 -19.46 22.65
N GLY A 382 -4.02 -19.65 23.73
CA GLY A 382 -4.31 -20.99 24.24
C GLY A 382 -4.76 -20.99 25.69
N VAL A 383 -5.11 -22.17 26.18
CA VAL A 383 -5.52 -22.37 27.58
C VAL A 383 -4.26 -22.36 28.44
N THR A 384 -4.09 -21.31 29.25
CA THR A 384 -3.10 -21.35 30.33
C THR A 384 -3.50 -22.47 31.30
N THR A 385 -2.54 -23.29 31.71
CA THR A 385 -2.77 -24.40 32.66
C THR A 385 -3.30 -23.94 34.02
N GLU A 386 -3.22 -22.64 34.29
CA GLU A 386 -3.71 -21.99 35.49
C GLU A 386 -4.62 -20.80 35.10
N LEU A 387 -5.62 -20.51 35.94
CA LEU A 387 -6.49 -19.35 35.81
C LEU A 387 -5.66 -18.07 35.91
N ALA A 388 -5.47 -17.39 34.78
CA ALA A 388 -4.86 -16.08 34.71
C ALA A 388 -5.96 -15.01 34.74
N MET A 389 -5.71 -13.92 35.46
CA MET A 389 -6.55 -12.72 35.46
C MET A 389 -5.81 -11.58 34.76
N VAL A 390 -6.55 -10.75 34.05
CA VAL A 390 -6.02 -9.51 33.46
C VAL A 390 -6.81 -8.34 34.02
N SER A 391 -6.09 -7.37 34.60
CA SER A 391 -6.65 -6.10 35.05
C SER A 391 -6.68 -5.13 33.86
N LEU A 392 -7.87 -4.67 33.49
CA LEU A 392 -8.10 -3.66 32.46
C LEU A 392 -8.51 -2.36 33.14
N HIS A 393 -7.80 -1.27 32.90
CA HIS A 393 -8.14 0.03 33.48
C HIS A 393 -7.93 1.16 32.48
N GLY A 394 -8.71 2.23 32.63
CA GLY A 394 -8.62 3.43 31.81
C GLY A 394 -9.35 4.58 32.47
N GLU A 395 -9.62 5.64 31.71
CA GLU A 395 -10.35 6.80 32.24
C GLU A 395 -11.78 6.39 32.63
N GLY A 396 -12.04 6.33 33.95
CA GLY A 396 -13.37 6.04 34.50
C GLY A 396 -13.72 4.56 34.70
N PHE A 397 -12.80 3.61 34.49
CA PHE A 397 -13.06 2.18 34.76
C PHE A 397 -11.83 1.40 35.23
N GLN A 398 -12.07 0.35 36.01
CA GLN A 398 -11.08 -0.63 36.43
C GLN A 398 -11.77 -1.98 36.67
N ASP A 399 -11.46 -2.96 35.82
CA ASP A 399 -12.05 -4.30 35.84
C ASP A 399 -10.97 -5.38 35.93
N ASN A 400 -11.32 -6.53 36.51
CA ASN A 400 -10.51 -7.74 36.47
C ASN A 400 -11.27 -8.81 35.68
N VAL A 401 -10.70 -9.22 34.56
CA VAL A 401 -11.33 -10.19 33.66
C VAL A 401 -10.55 -11.50 33.66
N VAL A 402 -11.26 -12.62 33.57
CA VAL A 402 -10.66 -13.94 33.41
C VAL A 402 -10.01 -14.02 32.04
N TRP A 403 -8.76 -14.47 32.00
CA TRP A 403 -8.05 -14.75 30.76
C TRP A 403 -8.30 -16.18 30.33
N ASP A 404 -9.06 -16.37 29.25
CA ASP A 404 -9.34 -17.68 28.68
C ASP A 404 -9.24 -17.66 27.15
N SER A 405 -9.22 -18.83 26.51
CA SER A 405 -9.16 -18.93 25.05
C SER A 405 -10.47 -18.58 24.35
N LYS A 406 -11.56 -18.35 25.10
CA LYS A 406 -12.90 -18.15 24.56
C LYS A 406 -13.21 -16.69 24.31
N SER A 407 -12.51 -15.79 25.01
CA SER A 407 -12.80 -14.37 25.01
C SER A 407 -11.65 -13.58 24.39
N GLY A 408 -11.95 -12.76 23.39
CA GLY A 408 -11.04 -11.76 22.84
C GLY A 408 -11.39 -10.37 23.33
N PHE A 409 -10.41 -9.46 23.30
CA PHE A 409 -10.57 -8.09 23.78
C PHE A 409 -10.30 -7.09 22.67
N LEU A 410 -11.16 -6.09 22.56
CA LEU A 410 -10.95 -4.90 21.74
C LEU A 410 -10.74 -3.72 22.69
N LEU A 411 -9.49 -3.28 22.79
CA LEU A 411 -9.04 -2.23 23.71
C LEU A 411 -9.01 -0.89 22.98
N GLY A 412 -9.70 0.10 23.54
CA GLY A 412 -9.71 1.48 23.10
C GLY A 412 -8.49 2.28 23.55
N ALA A 413 -8.31 3.45 22.95
CA ALA A 413 -7.28 4.42 23.32
C ALA A 413 -7.26 4.69 24.83
N GLY A 414 -6.07 4.69 25.43
CA GLY A 414 -5.88 4.93 26.87
C GLY A 414 -6.22 3.74 27.78
N THR A 415 -6.67 2.61 27.23
CA THR A 415 -6.89 1.39 28.02
C THR A 415 -5.55 0.71 28.33
N THR A 416 -5.34 0.36 29.59
CA THR A 416 -4.16 -0.34 30.07
C THR A 416 -4.49 -1.78 30.40
N LEU A 417 -3.66 -2.69 29.88
CA LEU A 417 -3.71 -4.11 30.13
C LEU A 417 -2.56 -4.51 31.08
N LEU A 418 -2.92 -5.12 32.22
CA LEU A 418 -1.96 -5.60 33.23
C LEU A 418 -2.25 -7.06 33.57
N PRO A 419 -1.35 -8.00 33.22
CA PRO A 419 -1.52 -9.40 33.56
C PRO A 419 -1.14 -9.69 35.02
N SER A 420 -1.90 -10.58 35.67
CA SER A 420 -1.55 -11.12 37.00
C SER A 420 -0.50 -12.25 36.95
N ARG A 421 -0.33 -12.87 35.77
CA ARG A 421 0.61 -13.95 35.45
C ARG A 421 0.97 -13.91 33.97
N THR A 422 1.98 -14.63 33.55
CA THR A 422 2.34 -14.77 32.14
C THR A 422 1.15 -15.15 31.26
N ILE A 423 0.88 -14.32 30.25
CA ILE A 423 -0.13 -14.55 29.22
C ILE A 423 0.50 -14.56 27.83
N HIS A 424 -0.11 -15.31 26.91
CA HIS A 424 0.29 -15.37 25.51
C HIS A 424 -0.89 -14.96 24.63
N TYR A 425 -0.66 -14.04 23.71
CA TYR A 425 -1.69 -13.53 22.82
C TYR A 425 -1.16 -13.07 21.46
N ILE A 426 -2.04 -13.12 20.47
CA ILE A 426 -1.93 -12.33 19.26
C ILE A 426 -2.46 -10.92 19.58
N SER A 427 -1.66 -9.94 19.23
CA SER A 427 -2.00 -8.52 19.30
C SER A 427 -2.14 -7.96 17.91
N VAL A 428 -3.26 -7.31 17.62
CA VAL A 428 -3.48 -6.57 16.38
C VAL A 428 -3.83 -5.14 16.75
N SER A 429 -2.95 -4.20 16.44
CA SER A 429 -3.14 -2.78 16.75
C SER A 429 -3.56 -2.03 15.49
N ILE A 430 -4.58 -1.20 15.61
CA ILE A 430 -5.21 -0.46 14.51
C ILE A 430 -5.03 1.03 14.74
N SER A 431 -4.44 1.77 13.80
CA SER A 431 -4.35 3.24 13.91
C SER A 431 -5.72 3.88 13.69
N THR A 432 -6.16 4.76 14.59
CA THR A 432 -7.43 5.50 14.54
C THR A 432 -7.31 6.93 14.04
N ALA A 433 -6.12 7.32 13.56
CA ALA A 433 -5.81 8.66 13.05
C ALA A 433 -5.38 8.62 11.59
#